data_AF-A0A4Q7YT80-F1
#
_entry.id   AF-A0A4Q7YT80-F1
#
_cell.length_a   1.000
_cell.length_b   1.000
_cell.length_c   1.000
_cell.angle_alpha   90.00
_cell.angle_beta   90.00
_cell.angle_gamma   90.00
#
_symmetry.space_group_name_H-M   'P 1'
#
loop_
_entity.id
_entity.type
_entity.pdbx_description
1 polymer ?
#
loop_
_entity_poly.entity_id
_entity_poly.type
_entity_poly.pdbx_seq_one_letter_code
_entity_poly.pdbx_strand_id
1 'polypeptide(L)'
;MTVDIQAAPSKTRLYTGYTFTTLAVLFLLLDAGMKFTTDPHVVQAQAQLGFPMRLLPGIGVLELVSIGLYVIPATSVLGALMLTGHLGGAIALHLRVDNPLFTHTLFPIYIALFIWGGIWLRDRSLRDLFPVTHRSTAVIPNPSKKLLRTGYVLTAISALFILFTAAMKFIYTPPAGAPPPTFPLHHIHHLAFLEIACTALYLFPATSFLGAVLMTGYLGGATAINLRGGESIGASLIPALVGVVVWAGLWLRELRIRQLFPIRSASSR
;
A
#
# COMPACT_ATOMS: atom_id res chain seq x y z
N MET A 1 27.55 8.99 30.60
CA MET A 1 26.22 8.48 30.19
C MET A 1 25.33 9.69 29.93
N THR A 2 25.31 10.20 28.70
CA THR A 2 24.44 11.31 28.31
C THR A 2 23.05 10.75 28.04
N VAL A 3 22.12 10.97 28.97
CA VAL A 3 20.71 10.73 28.72
C VAL A 3 20.27 11.72 27.65
N ASP A 4 20.08 11.24 26.43
CA ASP A 4 19.55 12.05 25.34
C ASP A 4 18.09 12.36 25.68
N ILE A 5 17.84 13.54 26.28
CA ILE A 5 16.49 13.99 26.60
C ILE A 5 15.79 14.25 25.27
N GLN A 6 14.94 13.30 24.86
CA GLN A 6 14.15 13.42 23.65
C GLN A 6 13.28 14.68 23.71
N ALA A 7 13.50 15.60 22.77
CA ALA A 7 12.59 16.71 22.55
C ALA A 7 11.22 16.15 22.13
N ALA A 8 10.18 16.43 22.92
CA ALA A 8 8.82 16.13 22.56
C ALA A 8 8.46 16.79 21.20
N PRO A 9 7.68 16.14 20.33
CA PRO A 9 7.25 16.75 19.08
C PRO A 9 6.53 18.08 19.37
N SER A 10 6.79 19.11 18.56
CA SER A 10 6.13 20.40 18.73
C SER A 10 4.61 20.23 18.62
N LYS A 11 3.86 21.06 19.37
CA LYS A 11 2.38 21.06 19.32
C LYS A 11 1.89 21.22 17.88
N THR A 12 2.50 22.11 17.10
CA THR A 12 2.20 22.32 15.69
C THR A 12 2.28 21.02 14.89
N ARG A 13 3.37 20.26 15.04
CA ARG A 13 3.57 19.00 14.31
C ARG A 13 2.46 17.98 14.62
N LEU A 14 2.09 17.87 15.90
CA LEU A 14 1.02 16.96 16.32
C LEU A 14 -0.33 17.37 15.73
N TYR A 15 -0.70 18.65 15.82
CA TYR A 15 -1.95 19.16 15.26
C TYR A 15 -2.03 19.01 13.74
N THR A 16 -0.94 19.27 13.01
CA THR A 16 -0.88 19.00 11.57
C THR A 16 -1.12 17.52 11.28
N GLY A 17 -0.48 16.62 12.06
CA GLY A 17 -0.67 15.18 11.91
C GLY A 17 -2.12 14.72 12.16
N TYR A 18 -2.77 15.26 13.19
CA TYR A 18 -4.20 15.01 13.43
C TYR A 18 -5.08 15.55 12.33
N THR A 19 -4.79 16.76 11.82
CA THR A 19 -5.55 17.36 10.72
C THR A 19 -5.51 16.48 9.48
N PHE A 20 -4.34 15.99 9.07
CA PHE A 20 -4.20 15.07 7.93
C PHE A 20 -4.97 13.76 8.14
N THR A 21 -4.85 13.15 9.34
CA THR A 21 -5.60 11.95 9.68
C THR A 21 -7.10 12.19 9.64
N THR A 22 -7.61 13.29 10.21
CA THR A 22 -9.04 13.62 10.20
C THR A 22 -9.56 13.85 8.78
N LEU A 23 -8.85 14.62 7.95
CA LEU A 23 -9.25 14.87 6.56
C LEU A 23 -9.30 13.57 5.75
N ALA A 24 -8.28 12.71 5.87
CA ALA A 24 -8.27 11.41 5.19
C ALA A 24 -9.42 10.52 5.66
N VAL A 25 -9.64 10.41 6.98
CA VAL A 25 -10.71 9.56 7.54
C VAL A 25 -12.10 10.05 7.15
N LEU A 26 -12.37 11.35 7.21
CA LEU A 26 -13.67 11.90 6.80
C LEU A 26 -13.95 11.63 5.32
N PHE A 27 -12.95 11.83 4.46
CA PHE A 27 -13.08 11.53 3.04
C PHE A 27 -13.35 10.04 2.80
N LEU A 28 -12.55 9.15 3.40
CA LEU A 28 -12.69 7.70 3.23
C LEU A 28 -14.00 7.16 3.83
N LEU A 29 -14.51 7.74 4.91
CA LEU A 29 -15.81 7.37 5.44
C LEU A 29 -16.94 7.75 4.48
N LEU A 30 -16.85 8.92 3.84
CA LEU A 30 -17.79 9.31 2.79
C LEU A 30 -17.69 8.35 1.59
N ASP A 31 -16.48 8.06 1.12
CA ASP A 31 -16.23 7.15 0.00
C ASP A 31 -16.74 5.72 0.29
N ALA A 32 -16.46 5.19 1.48
CA ALA A 32 -16.97 3.89 1.92
C ALA A 32 -18.50 3.89 2.03
N GLY A 33 -19.10 4.96 2.56
CA GLY A 33 -20.54 5.13 2.67
C GLY A 33 -21.25 5.07 1.33
N MET A 34 -20.71 5.76 0.31
CA MET A 34 -21.25 5.76 -1.05
C MET A 34 -21.30 4.36 -1.67
N LYS A 35 -20.39 3.44 -1.31
CA LYS A 35 -20.35 2.06 -1.82
C LYS A 35 -21.51 1.18 -1.35
N PHE A 36 -22.28 1.61 -0.36
CA PHE A 36 -23.50 0.94 0.09
C PHE A 36 -24.78 1.54 -0.52
N THR A 37 -24.63 2.58 -1.35
CA THR A 37 -25.75 3.25 -2.00
C THR A 37 -25.94 2.73 -3.42
N THR A 38 -27.18 2.82 -3.89
CA THR A 38 -27.54 2.64 -5.31
C THR A 38 -27.82 4.00 -5.96
N ASP A 39 -27.15 5.05 -5.49
CA ASP A 39 -27.31 6.39 -6.05
C ASP A 39 -26.97 6.37 -7.56
N PRO A 40 -27.77 7.02 -8.43
CA PRO A 40 -27.54 7.00 -9.87
C PRO A 40 -26.14 7.45 -10.28
N HIS A 41 -25.55 8.43 -9.58
CA HIS A 41 -24.20 8.91 -9.87
C HIS A 41 -23.14 7.84 -9.55
N VAL A 42 -23.31 7.10 -8.45
CA VAL A 42 -22.42 5.98 -8.08
C VAL A 42 -22.52 4.85 -9.10
N VAL A 43 -23.75 4.46 -9.46
CA VAL A 43 -23.99 3.39 -10.44
C VAL A 43 -23.38 3.76 -11.80
N GLN A 44 -23.57 4.99 -12.25
CA GLN A 44 -23.01 5.48 -13.50
C GLN A 44 -21.47 5.51 -13.47
N ALA A 45 -20.87 5.99 -12.38
CA ALA A 45 -19.42 6.00 -12.22
C ALA A 45 -18.83 4.58 -12.25
N GLN A 46 -19.45 3.62 -11.56
CA GLN A 46 -18.98 2.23 -11.59
C GLN A 46 -19.16 1.56 -12.94
N ALA A 47 -20.24 1.88 -13.66
CA ALA A 47 -20.45 1.40 -15.03
C ALA A 47 -19.34 1.91 -15.96
N GLN A 48 -18.92 3.18 -15.85
CA GLN A 48 -17.79 3.73 -16.60
C GLN A 48 -16.48 3.01 -16.26
N LEU A 49 -16.26 2.70 -14.98
CA LEU A 49 -15.11 1.91 -14.53
C LEU A 49 -15.23 0.41 -14.83
N GLY A 50 -16.39 -0.04 -15.35
CA GLY A 50 -16.68 -1.44 -15.60
C GLY A 50 -16.59 -2.32 -14.35
N PHE A 51 -16.71 -1.74 -13.15
CA PHE A 51 -16.55 -2.47 -11.90
C PHE A 51 -17.88 -3.08 -11.45
N PRO A 52 -17.94 -4.39 -11.11
CA PRO A 52 -19.21 -5.02 -10.79
C PRO A 52 -19.86 -4.46 -9.52
N MET A 53 -21.09 -3.93 -9.65
CA MET A 53 -21.88 -3.42 -8.51
C MET A 53 -22.05 -4.42 -7.38
N ARG A 54 -22.11 -5.72 -7.67
CA ARG A 54 -22.22 -6.79 -6.66
C ARG A 54 -21.04 -6.83 -5.67
N LEU A 55 -19.87 -6.32 -6.08
CA LEU A 55 -18.64 -6.33 -5.26
C LEU A 55 -18.51 -5.07 -4.40
N LEU A 56 -19.23 -4.00 -4.73
CA LEU A 56 -19.11 -2.70 -4.06
C LEU A 56 -19.31 -2.76 -2.55
N PRO A 57 -20.38 -3.40 -2.03
CA PRO A 57 -20.59 -3.49 -0.59
C PRO A 57 -19.44 -4.20 0.13
N GLY A 58 -18.88 -5.26 -0.48
CA GLY A 58 -17.72 -5.97 0.08
C GLY A 58 -16.47 -5.09 0.16
N ILE A 59 -16.26 -4.25 -0.86
CA ILE A 59 -15.16 -3.27 -0.87
C ILE A 59 -15.40 -2.16 0.16
N GLY A 60 -16.65 -1.69 0.31
CA GLY A 60 -17.03 -0.75 1.36
C GLY A 60 -16.74 -1.29 2.76
N VAL A 61 -17.07 -2.55 3.03
CA VAL A 61 -16.74 -3.21 4.31
C VAL A 61 -15.22 -3.30 4.51
N LEU A 62 -14.48 -3.73 3.49
CA LEU A 62 -13.02 -3.79 3.54
C LEU A 62 -12.41 -2.41 3.86
N GLU A 63 -12.92 -1.37 3.23
CA GLU A 63 -12.49 0.01 3.46
C GLU A 63 -12.81 0.46 4.89
N LEU A 64 -14.03 0.24 5.38
CA LEU A 64 -14.43 0.56 6.76
C LEU A 64 -13.56 -0.17 7.80
N VAL A 65 -13.25 -1.45 7.59
CA VAL A 65 -12.31 -2.20 8.45
C VAL A 65 -10.93 -1.57 8.41
N SER A 66 -10.46 -1.18 7.22
CA SER A 66 -9.16 -0.54 7.04
C SER A 66 -9.09 0.84 7.73
N ILE A 67 -10.16 1.63 7.67
CA ILE A 67 -10.30 2.89 8.41
C ILE A 67 -10.30 2.62 9.91
N GLY A 68 -11.06 1.63 10.39
CA GLY A 68 -11.10 1.24 11.79
C GLY A 68 -9.71 0.87 12.33
N LEU A 69 -8.95 0.09 11.56
CA LEU A 69 -7.55 -0.22 11.89
C LEU A 69 -6.65 1.02 11.85
N TYR A 70 -6.88 1.95 10.91
CA TYR A 70 -6.09 3.16 10.74
C TYR A 70 -6.26 4.15 11.90
N VAL A 71 -7.48 4.32 12.42
CA VAL A 71 -7.76 5.27 13.50
C VAL A 71 -7.28 4.78 14.86
N ILE A 72 -7.21 3.47 15.08
CA ILE A 72 -6.68 2.88 16.31
C ILE A 72 -5.16 3.01 16.31
N PRO A 73 -4.54 3.76 17.26
CA PRO A 73 -3.10 4.05 17.23
C PRO A 73 -2.22 2.79 17.23
N ALA A 74 -2.67 1.71 17.88
CA ALA A 74 -1.94 0.46 17.94
C ALA A 74 -1.88 -0.29 16.59
N THR A 75 -2.83 -0.05 15.68
CA THR A 75 -2.95 -0.74 14.39
C THR A 75 -2.84 0.20 13.20
N SER A 76 -2.50 1.47 13.44
CA SER A 76 -2.64 2.53 12.42
C SER A 76 -1.81 2.25 11.16
N VAL A 77 -0.62 1.64 11.32
CA VAL A 77 0.23 1.26 10.18
C VAL A 77 -0.40 0.12 9.38
N LEU A 78 -1.00 -0.88 10.03
CA LEU A 78 -1.71 -1.95 9.34
C LEU A 78 -2.91 -1.40 8.56
N GLY A 79 -3.69 -0.52 9.17
CA GLY A 79 -4.80 0.18 8.49
C GLY A 79 -4.32 1.01 7.30
N ALA A 80 -3.23 1.76 7.46
CA ALA A 80 -2.61 2.52 6.37
C ALA A 80 -2.15 1.63 5.20
N LEU A 81 -1.63 0.43 5.48
CA LEU A 81 -1.25 -0.54 4.46
C LEU A 81 -2.47 -1.08 3.70
N MET A 82 -3.54 -1.45 4.41
CA MET A 82 -4.77 -1.91 3.77
C MET A 82 -5.40 -0.81 2.90
N LEU A 83 -5.45 0.43 3.42
CA LEU A 83 -5.90 1.60 2.65
C LEU A 83 -5.00 1.88 1.45
N THR A 84 -3.68 1.67 1.56
CA THR A 84 -2.76 1.84 0.43
C THR A 84 -3.07 0.85 -0.70
N GLY A 85 -3.34 -0.43 -0.35
CA GLY A 85 -3.79 -1.42 -1.34
C GLY A 85 -5.13 -1.04 -1.97
N HIS A 86 -6.09 -0.58 -1.17
CA HIS A 86 -7.39 -0.10 -1.66
C HIS A 86 -7.25 1.08 -2.64
N LEU A 87 -6.47 2.10 -2.27
CA LEU A 87 -6.21 3.27 -3.09
C LEU A 87 -5.46 2.90 -4.38
N GLY A 88 -4.53 1.95 -4.32
CA GLY A 88 -3.89 1.39 -5.51
C GLY A 88 -4.88 0.73 -6.48
N GLY A 89 -5.90 0.06 -5.95
CA GLY A 89 -7.06 -0.43 -6.71
C GLY A 89 -7.78 0.68 -7.49
N ALA A 90 -8.09 1.79 -6.82
CA ALA A 90 -8.75 2.95 -7.43
C ALA A 90 -7.89 3.58 -8.55
N ILE A 91 -6.57 3.74 -8.32
CA ILE A 91 -5.63 4.24 -9.33
C ILE A 91 -5.65 3.34 -10.57
N ALA A 92 -5.58 2.02 -10.38
CA ALA A 92 -5.58 1.07 -11.48
C ALA A 92 -6.87 1.14 -12.30
N LEU A 93 -8.04 1.26 -11.65
CA LEU A 93 -9.33 1.38 -12.34
C LEU A 93 -9.42 2.66 -13.17
N HIS A 94 -8.92 3.79 -12.67
CA HIS A 94 -8.93 5.06 -13.42
C HIS A 94 -7.90 5.11 -14.55
N LEU A 95 -6.68 4.61 -14.31
CA LEU A 95 -5.63 4.54 -15.33
C LEU A 95 -6.07 3.69 -16.52
N ARG A 96 -6.83 2.63 -16.26
CA ARG A 96 -7.38 1.71 -17.26
C ARG A 96 -8.30 2.36 -18.28
N VAL A 97 -9.07 3.37 -17.86
CA VAL A 97 -10.06 4.06 -18.70
C VAL A 97 -9.56 5.41 -19.19
N ASP A 98 -8.25 5.69 -19.05
CA ASP A 98 -7.64 6.97 -19.43
C ASP A 98 -8.30 8.19 -18.78
N ASN A 99 -8.79 8.04 -17.54
CA ASN A 99 -9.33 9.17 -16.81
C ASN A 99 -8.24 10.23 -16.56
N PRO A 100 -8.61 11.52 -16.44
CA PRO A 100 -7.65 12.60 -16.31
C PRO A 100 -6.72 12.41 -15.11
N LEU A 101 -5.41 12.54 -15.35
CA LEU A 101 -4.36 12.19 -14.39
C LEU A 101 -4.51 12.94 -13.06
N PHE A 102 -4.55 14.26 -13.10
CA PHE A 102 -4.49 15.09 -11.88
C PHE A 102 -5.77 15.09 -11.04
N THR A 103 -6.91 14.67 -11.60
CA THR A 103 -8.20 14.75 -10.90
C THR A 103 -8.73 13.41 -10.42
N HIS A 104 -8.57 12.34 -11.22
CA HIS A 104 -9.12 11.03 -10.87
C HIS A 104 -8.00 10.04 -10.53
N THR A 105 -6.98 9.96 -11.39
CA THR A 105 -5.96 8.92 -11.28
C THR A 105 -4.96 9.19 -10.16
N LEU A 106 -4.54 10.44 -9.95
CA LEU A 106 -3.60 10.83 -8.88
C LEU A 106 -4.31 11.21 -7.58
N PHE A 107 -5.63 11.39 -7.59
CA PHE A 107 -6.36 11.76 -6.38
C PHE A 107 -6.17 10.77 -5.21
N PRO A 108 -6.19 9.43 -5.42
CA PRO A 108 -5.86 8.47 -4.37
C PRO A 108 -4.45 8.66 -3.79
N ILE A 109 -3.49 9.19 -4.55
CA ILE A 109 -2.14 9.49 -4.04
C ILE A 109 -2.19 10.66 -3.05
N TYR A 110 -3.01 11.68 -3.30
CA TYR A 110 -3.18 12.80 -2.37
C TYR A 110 -3.75 12.33 -1.03
N ILE A 111 -4.72 11.41 -1.08
CA ILE A 111 -5.26 10.77 0.12
C ILE A 111 -4.20 9.92 0.83
N ALA A 112 -3.43 9.11 0.08
CA ALA A 112 -2.34 8.31 0.66
C ALA A 112 -1.28 9.19 1.35
N LEU A 113 -0.97 10.37 0.80
CA LEU A 113 -0.07 11.34 1.42
C LEU A 113 -0.62 11.87 2.76
N PHE A 114 -1.93 12.09 2.88
CA PHE A 114 -2.54 12.46 4.16
C PHE A 114 -2.54 11.29 5.15
N ILE A 115 -2.83 10.07 4.70
CA ILE A 115 -2.81 8.86 5.55
C ILE A 115 -1.42 8.67 6.16
N TRP A 116 -0.39 8.56 5.31
CA TRP A 116 0.98 8.31 5.73
C TRP A 116 1.62 9.52 6.39
N GLY A 117 1.36 10.73 5.87
CA GLY A 117 1.85 11.99 6.45
C GLY A 117 1.29 12.23 7.85
N GLY A 118 0.01 11.90 8.08
CA GLY A 118 -0.63 11.99 9.40
C GLY A 118 0.04 11.08 10.44
N ILE A 119 0.42 9.85 10.07
CA ILE A 119 1.20 8.97 10.96
C ILE A 119 2.63 9.49 11.09
N TRP A 120 3.29 9.84 9.98
CA TRP A 120 4.68 10.30 9.95
C TRP A 120 4.88 11.55 10.83
N LEU A 121 3.88 12.43 10.96
CA LEU A 121 3.96 13.60 11.85
C LEU A 121 3.79 13.25 13.33
N ARG A 122 3.05 12.19 13.67
CA ARG A 122 2.73 11.81 15.05
C ARG A 122 3.67 10.75 15.62
N ASP A 123 4.04 9.74 14.84
CA ASP A 123 4.83 8.59 15.26
C ASP A 123 6.30 8.73 14.85
N ARG A 124 7.22 8.63 15.81
CA ARG A 124 8.67 8.66 15.55
C ARG A 124 9.16 7.35 14.94
N SER A 125 8.66 6.20 15.37
CA SER A 125 9.10 4.90 14.91
C SER A 125 8.92 4.76 13.40
N LEU A 126 7.82 5.31 12.86
CA LEU A 126 7.62 5.34 11.41
C LEU A 126 8.65 6.23 10.71
N ARG A 127 9.01 7.37 11.28
CA ARG A 127 9.98 8.30 10.68
C ARG A 127 11.38 7.72 10.57
N ASP A 128 11.79 6.96 11.58
CA ASP A 128 13.11 6.34 11.65
C ASP A 128 13.30 5.22 10.60
N LEU A 129 12.23 4.84 9.89
CA LEU A 129 12.28 3.95 8.72
C LEU A 129 12.54 4.65 7.39
N PHE A 130 12.36 5.98 7.33
CA PHE A 130 12.63 6.74 6.12
C PHE A 130 14.09 7.20 6.08
N PRO A 131 14.73 7.22 4.90
CA PRO A 131 16.15 7.54 4.75
C PRO A 131 16.51 8.97 5.19
N VAL A 132 15.51 9.85 5.26
CA VAL A 132 15.67 11.27 5.62
C VAL A 132 15.92 11.46 7.13
N THR A 133 15.63 10.46 7.96
CA THR A 133 15.68 10.57 9.43
C THR A 133 16.78 9.69 10.03
N HIS A 134 18.04 10.13 9.92
CA HIS A 134 19.21 9.36 10.32
C HIS A 134 19.57 9.48 11.82
N ARG A 135 18.64 9.18 12.73
CA ARG A 135 18.94 9.12 14.19
C ARG A 135 18.20 7.97 14.87
N SER A 136 18.55 6.74 14.49
CA SER A 136 18.10 5.55 15.22
C SER A 136 19.00 5.34 16.43
N THR A 137 18.55 5.76 17.61
CA THR A 137 19.19 5.46 18.91
C THR A 137 18.64 4.17 19.52
N ALA A 138 17.74 3.47 18.82
CA ALA A 138 17.14 2.24 19.29
C ALA A 138 18.19 1.12 19.37
N VAL A 139 18.32 0.49 20.54
CA VAL A 139 19.08 -0.74 20.70
C VAL A 139 18.33 -1.85 19.95
N ILE A 140 18.79 -2.17 18.74
CA ILE A 140 18.24 -3.26 17.94
C ILE A 140 18.88 -4.57 18.45
N PRO A 141 18.11 -5.57 18.90
CA PRO A 141 18.64 -6.86 19.29
C PRO A 141 19.44 -7.47 18.14
N ASN A 142 20.60 -8.08 18.42
CA ASN A 142 21.40 -8.70 17.37
C ASN A 142 20.61 -9.87 16.74
N PRO A 143 20.16 -9.76 15.47
CA PRO A 143 19.30 -10.77 14.88
C PRO A 143 20.04 -12.09 14.65
N SER A 144 19.31 -13.20 14.73
CA SER A 144 19.82 -14.50 14.26
C SER A 144 20.17 -14.42 12.76
N LYS A 145 21.36 -14.90 12.38
CA LYS A 145 21.79 -14.98 10.97
C LYS A 145 20.80 -15.76 10.11
N LYS A 146 20.14 -16.80 10.68
CA LYS A 146 19.13 -17.60 9.97
C LYS A 146 17.90 -16.76 9.64
N LEU A 147 17.44 -15.94 10.58
CA LEU A 147 16.30 -15.04 10.41
C LEU A 147 16.53 -14.04 9.28
N LEU A 148 17.71 -13.39 9.27
CA LEU A 148 18.08 -12.45 8.21
C LEU A 148 18.17 -13.14 6.86
N ARG A 149 18.81 -14.32 6.78
CA ARG A 149 18.89 -15.09 5.53
C ARG A 149 17.49 -15.42 5.00
N THR A 150 16.57 -15.88 5.84
CA THR A 150 15.18 -16.13 5.44
C THR A 150 14.52 -14.85 4.91
N GLY A 151 14.69 -13.71 5.58
CA GLY A 151 14.17 -12.43 5.11
C GLY A 151 14.70 -12.01 3.73
N TYR A 152 16.01 -12.15 3.50
CA TYR A 152 16.62 -11.87 2.20
C TYR A 152 16.19 -12.85 1.10
N VAL A 153 16.00 -14.13 1.42
CA VAL A 153 15.48 -15.12 0.46
C VAL A 153 14.05 -14.76 0.03
N LEU A 154 13.16 -14.46 0.96
CA LEU A 154 11.79 -14.03 0.63
C LEU A 154 11.77 -12.72 -0.17
N THR A 155 12.66 -11.78 0.18
CA THR A 155 12.85 -10.52 -0.55
C THR A 155 13.28 -10.81 -2.00
N ALA A 156 14.29 -11.67 -2.19
CA ALA A 156 14.82 -12.01 -3.52
C ALA A 156 13.79 -12.74 -4.38
N ILE A 157 13.04 -13.69 -3.81
CA ILE A 157 11.97 -14.41 -4.53
C ILE A 157 10.89 -13.43 -4.98
N SER A 158 10.44 -12.54 -4.09
CA SER A 158 9.41 -11.54 -4.41
C SER A 158 9.88 -10.56 -5.48
N ALA A 159 11.11 -10.06 -5.34
CA ALA A 159 11.70 -9.14 -6.32
C ALA A 159 11.90 -9.80 -7.69
N LEU A 160 12.39 -11.05 -7.73
CA LEU A 160 12.55 -11.78 -8.99
C LEU A 160 11.20 -12.00 -9.68
N PHE A 161 10.18 -12.40 -8.92
CA PHE A 161 8.83 -12.58 -9.46
C PHE A 161 8.28 -11.28 -10.04
N ILE A 162 8.39 -10.15 -9.33
CA ILE A 162 7.87 -8.86 -9.80
C ILE A 162 8.68 -8.28 -10.96
N LEU A 163 10.01 -8.47 -10.97
CA LEU A 163 10.84 -8.08 -12.12
C LEU A 163 10.55 -8.94 -13.34
N PHE A 164 10.24 -10.23 -13.14
CA PHE A 164 9.76 -11.09 -14.22
C PHE A 164 8.42 -10.58 -14.79
N THR A 165 7.45 -10.22 -13.94
CA THR A 165 6.17 -9.63 -14.43
C THR A 165 6.37 -8.30 -15.15
N ALA A 166 7.37 -7.51 -14.78
CA ALA A 166 7.74 -6.27 -15.47
C ALA A 166 8.40 -6.55 -16.82
N ALA A 167 9.34 -7.49 -16.88
CA ALA A 167 10.00 -7.89 -18.13
C ALA A 167 8.98 -8.38 -19.17
N MET A 168 8.00 -9.18 -18.75
CA MET A 168 6.92 -9.67 -19.61
C MET A 168 6.08 -8.54 -20.22
N LYS A 169 5.97 -7.37 -19.56
CA LYS A 169 5.23 -6.21 -20.10
C LYS A 169 5.96 -5.51 -21.25
N PHE A 170 7.30 -5.55 -21.30
CA PHE A 170 8.07 -4.95 -22.40
C PHE A 170 8.02 -5.76 -23.70
N ILE A 171 7.78 -7.07 -23.59
CA ILE A 171 7.65 -7.98 -24.73
C ILE A 171 6.20 -8.36 -25.01
N TYR A 172 5.25 -7.69 -24.34
CA TYR A 172 3.83 -8.00 -24.48
C TYR A 172 3.36 -7.72 -25.91
N THR A 173 2.99 -8.78 -26.60
CA THR A 173 2.29 -8.73 -27.87
C THR A 173 0.94 -9.42 -27.71
N PRO A 174 -0.19 -8.71 -27.94
CA PRO A 174 -1.49 -9.34 -27.86
C PRO A 174 -1.59 -10.43 -28.95
N PRO A 175 -1.99 -11.66 -28.62
CA PRO A 175 -2.20 -12.71 -29.62
C PRO A 175 -3.20 -12.24 -30.69
N ALA A 176 -3.02 -12.69 -31.94
CA ALA A 176 -3.93 -12.35 -33.01
C ALA A 176 -5.37 -12.80 -32.66
N GLY A 177 -6.33 -11.88 -32.70
CA GLY A 177 -7.72 -12.13 -32.33
C GLY A 177 -8.02 -12.10 -30.83
N ALA A 178 -7.04 -11.78 -29.97
CA ALA A 178 -7.28 -11.57 -28.55
C ALA A 178 -8.16 -10.33 -28.30
N PRO A 179 -8.95 -10.31 -27.22
CA PRO A 179 -9.67 -9.10 -26.82
C PRO A 179 -8.70 -7.94 -26.54
N PRO A 180 -9.19 -6.68 -26.56
CA PRO A 180 -8.38 -5.53 -26.24
C PRO A 180 -7.66 -5.71 -24.89
N PRO A 181 -6.40 -5.26 -24.77
CA PRO A 181 -5.67 -5.36 -23.52
C PRO A 181 -6.40 -4.61 -22.41
N THR A 182 -6.23 -5.08 -21.18
CA THR A 182 -6.90 -4.49 -20.02
C THR A 182 -6.60 -3.00 -19.88
N PHE A 183 -5.35 -2.62 -20.12
CA PHE A 183 -4.88 -1.24 -20.13
C PHE A 183 -4.59 -0.79 -21.58
N PRO A 184 -4.77 0.50 -21.88
CA PRO A 184 -4.24 1.11 -23.10
C PRO A 184 -2.76 0.74 -23.31
N LEU A 185 -2.37 0.44 -24.55
CA LEU A 185 -1.02 -0.04 -24.88
C LEU A 185 0.09 0.89 -24.37
N HIS A 186 -0.16 2.20 -24.37
CA HIS A 186 0.81 3.19 -23.90
C HIS A 186 1.07 3.11 -22.38
N HIS A 187 0.13 2.58 -21.58
CA HIS A 187 0.32 2.38 -20.13
C HIS A 187 1.07 1.11 -19.78
N ILE A 188 1.15 0.12 -20.66
CA ILE A 188 1.78 -1.17 -20.35
C ILE A 188 3.25 -0.98 -19.95
N HIS A 189 3.98 -0.14 -20.68
CA HIS A 189 5.37 0.18 -20.34
C HIS A 189 5.48 1.05 -19.08
N HIS A 190 4.55 1.98 -18.85
CA HIS A 190 4.52 2.78 -17.62
C HIS A 190 4.34 1.89 -16.37
N LEU A 191 3.49 0.87 -16.45
CA LEU A 191 3.32 -0.12 -15.38
C LEU A 191 4.60 -0.94 -15.16
N ALA A 192 5.32 -1.31 -16.23
CA ALA A 192 6.60 -2.02 -16.12
C ALA A 192 7.67 -1.15 -15.43
N PHE A 193 7.78 0.13 -15.80
CA PHE A 193 8.67 1.07 -15.13
C PHE A 193 8.30 1.26 -13.65
N LEU A 194 7.01 1.30 -13.34
CA LEU A 194 6.52 1.40 -11.96
C LEU A 194 6.91 0.16 -11.13
N GLU A 195 6.71 -1.06 -11.65
CA GLU A 195 7.16 -2.30 -10.99
C GLU A 195 8.66 -2.28 -10.72
N ILE A 196 9.46 -1.88 -11.71
CA ILE A 196 10.93 -1.80 -11.56
C ILE A 196 11.30 -0.77 -10.50
N ALA A 197 10.69 0.42 -10.52
CA ALA A 197 10.96 1.48 -9.56
C ALA A 197 10.59 1.06 -8.13
N CYS A 198 9.39 0.48 -7.93
CA CYS A 198 8.97 -0.05 -6.63
C CYS A 198 9.90 -1.17 -6.15
N THR A 199 10.33 -2.06 -7.04
CA THR A 199 11.24 -3.16 -6.69
C THR A 199 12.64 -2.66 -6.34
N ALA A 200 13.16 -1.69 -7.08
CA ALA A 200 14.45 -1.07 -6.78
C ALA A 200 14.41 -0.45 -5.37
N LEU A 201 13.40 0.38 -5.08
CA LEU A 201 13.21 0.99 -3.76
C LEU A 201 13.06 -0.07 -2.66
N TYR A 202 12.39 -1.19 -2.94
CA TYR A 202 12.23 -2.29 -2.00
C TYR A 202 13.57 -3.01 -1.72
N LEU A 203 14.40 -3.22 -2.73
CA LEU A 203 15.68 -3.93 -2.59
C LEU A 203 16.70 -3.14 -1.77
N PHE A 204 16.78 -1.81 -1.97
CA PHE A 204 17.72 -0.96 -1.24
C PHE A 204 17.35 -0.86 0.26
N PRO A 205 18.24 -1.25 1.19
CA PRO A 205 17.93 -1.27 2.62
C PRO A 205 17.38 0.06 3.15
N ALA A 206 17.94 1.18 2.71
CA ALA A 206 17.56 2.52 3.16
C ALA A 206 16.15 2.95 2.78
N THR A 207 15.58 2.40 1.70
CA THR A 207 14.24 2.74 1.17
C THR A 207 13.27 1.57 1.21
N SER A 208 13.70 0.43 1.74
CA SER A 208 12.98 -0.85 1.65
C SER A 208 11.54 -0.77 2.16
N PHE A 209 11.30 0.01 3.22
CA PHE A 209 9.97 0.29 3.74
C PHE A 209 9.08 1.05 2.74
N LEU A 210 9.59 2.14 2.16
CA LEU A 210 8.86 2.90 1.13
C LEU A 210 8.58 2.02 -0.10
N GLY A 211 9.55 1.23 -0.54
CA GLY A 211 9.36 0.27 -1.62
C GLY A 211 8.22 -0.71 -1.34
N ALA A 212 8.16 -1.28 -0.13
CA ALA A 212 7.08 -2.20 0.25
C ALA A 212 5.71 -1.52 0.31
N VAL A 213 5.63 -0.27 0.79
CA VAL A 213 4.38 0.53 0.78
C VAL A 213 3.91 0.75 -0.66
N LEU A 214 4.81 1.15 -1.57
CA LEU A 214 4.47 1.35 -2.99
C LEU A 214 4.06 0.04 -3.67
N MET A 215 4.76 -1.07 -3.38
CA MET A 215 4.37 -2.40 -3.86
C MET A 215 2.98 -2.81 -3.37
N THR A 216 2.61 -2.45 -2.14
CA THR A 216 1.27 -2.71 -1.61
C THR A 216 0.20 -2.04 -2.46
N GLY A 217 0.43 -0.78 -2.86
CA GLY A 217 -0.45 -0.05 -3.77
C GLY A 217 -0.51 -0.72 -5.15
N TYR A 218 0.64 -1.05 -5.74
CA TYR A 218 0.69 -1.70 -7.05
C TYR A 218 -0.06 -3.05 -7.06
N LEU A 219 0.19 -3.91 -6.07
CA LEU A 219 -0.44 -5.23 -5.93
C LEU A 219 -1.93 -5.11 -5.61
N GLY A 220 -2.35 -4.12 -4.82
CA GLY A 220 -3.76 -3.79 -4.63
C GLY A 220 -4.45 -3.38 -5.95
N GLY A 221 -3.75 -2.62 -6.79
CA GLY A 221 -4.13 -2.32 -8.17
C GLY A 221 -4.40 -3.58 -8.99
N ALA A 222 -3.44 -4.51 -9.01
CA ALA A 222 -3.57 -5.78 -9.71
C ALA A 222 -4.77 -6.60 -9.19
N THR A 223 -4.96 -6.70 -7.86
CA THR A 223 -6.11 -7.39 -7.27
C THR A 223 -7.45 -6.76 -7.70
N ALA A 224 -7.56 -5.43 -7.74
CA ALA A 224 -8.79 -4.76 -8.19
C ALA A 224 -9.08 -5.04 -9.68
N ILE A 225 -8.05 -5.08 -10.51
CA ILE A 225 -8.19 -5.41 -11.93
C ILE A 225 -8.67 -6.85 -12.14
N ASN A 226 -8.16 -7.82 -11.38
CA ASN A 226 -8.60 -9.21 -11.48
C ASN A 226 -10.05 -9.38 -11.01
N LEU A 227 -10.44 -8.74 -9.89
CA LEU A 227 -11.83 -8.71 -9.42
C LEU A 227 -12.77 -8.10 -10.46
N ARG A 228 -12.34 -7.03 -11.12
CA ARG A 228 -13.07 -6.39 -12.23
C ARG A 228 -13.22 -7.36 -13.40
N GLY A 229 -12.15 -8.05 -13.76
CA GLY A 229 -12.09 -9.02 -14.87
C GLY A 229 -13.01 -10.24 -14.67
N GLY A 230 -13.59 -10.41 -13.48
CA GLY A 230 -14.48 -11.53 -13.18
C GLY A 230 -13.73 -12.81 -12.84
N GLU A 231 -12.43 -12.72 -12.53
CA GLU A 231 -11.68 -13.85 -12.00
C GLU A 231 -12.27 -14.35 -10.68
N SER A 232 -11.97 -15.60 -10.31
CA SER A 232 -12.36 -16.12 -9.00
C SER A 232 -11.73 -15.28 -7.87
N ILE A 233 -12.37 -15.24 -6.71
CA ILE A 233 -11.85 -14.51 -5.54
C ILE A 233 -10.43 -15.00 -5.19
N GLY A 234 -10.20 -16.32 -5.26
CA GLY A 234 -8.88 -16.90 -5.00
C GLY A 234 -7.80 -16.40 -5.95
N ALA A 235 -8.08 -16.38 -7.26
CA ALA A 235 -7.14 -15.89 -8.26
C ALA A 235 -6.89 -14.38 -8.12
N SER A 236 -7.95 -13.61 -7.85
CA SER A 236 -7.86 -12.16 -7.67
C SER A 236 -7.02 -11.74 -6.47
N LEU A 237 -6.91 -12.61 -5.45
CA LEU A 237 -6.11 -12.36 -4.25
C LEU A 237 -4.63 -12.78 -4.38
N ILE A 238 -4.21 -13.40 -5.49
CA ILE A 238 -2.81 -13.78 -5.71
C ILE A 238 -1.85 -12.58 -5.55
N PRO A 239 -2.10 -11.39 -6.13
CA PRO A 239 -1.23 -10.24 -5.93
C PRO A 239 -1.16 -9.80 -4.46
N ALA A 240 -2.27 -9.85 -3.73
CA ALA A 240 -2.28 -9.56 -2.30
C ALA A 240 -1.43 -10.57 -1.49
N LEU A 241 -1.47 -11.86 -1.84
CA LEU A 241 -0.61 -12.88 -1.24
C LEU A 241 0.88 -12.63 -1.52
N VAL A 242 1.23 -12.20 -2.73
CA VAL A 242 2.60 -11.74 -3.03
C VAL A 242 2.98 -10.56 -2.13
N GLY A 243 2.05 -9.65 -1.88
CA GLY A 243 2.21 -8.55 -0.93
C GLY A 243 2.53 -9.04 0.49
N VAL A 244 1.85 -10.08 0.96
CA VAL A 244 2.16 -10.73 2.25
C VAL A 244 3.59 -11.26 2.28
N VAL A 245 4.07 -11.88 1.20
CA VAL A 245 5.46 -12.38 1.11
C VAL A 245 6.47 -11.22 1.09
N VAL A 246 6.18 -10.13 0.36
CA VAL A 246 7.00 -8.89 0.35
C VAL A 246 7.15 -8.33 1.76
N TRP A 247 6.04 -8.22 2.51
CA TRP A 247 6.06 -7.74 3.89
C TRP A 247 6.70 -8.72 4.86
N ALA A 248 6.52 -10.03 4.68
CA ALA A 248 7.20 -11.05 5.47
C ALA A 248 8.73 -10.99 5.28
N GLY A 249 9.21 -10.87 4.04
CA GLY A 249 10.63 -10.70 3.76
C GLY A 249 11.21 -9.46 4.44
N LEU A 250 10.47 -8.35 4.38
CA LEU A 250 10.85 -7.10 5.03
C LEU A 250 10.84 -7.21 6.57
N TRP A 251 9.80 -7.78 7.17
CA TRP A 251 9.66 -8.00 8.61
C TRP A 251 10.79 -8.84 9.23
N LEU A 252 11.31 -9.80 8.46
CA LEU A 252 12.39 -10.68 8.89
C LEU A 252 13.77 -10.02 8.78
N ARG A 253 14.00 -9.17 7.78
CA ARG A 253 15.30 -8.51 7.55
C ARG A 253 15.44 -7.13 8.19
N GLU A 254 14.33 -6.43 8.42
CA GLU A 254 14.30 -5.08 9.00
C GLU A 254 13.56 -5.08 10.34
N LEU A 255 14.34 -5.22 11.42
CA LEU A 255 13.79 -5.35 12.78
C LEU A 255 13.11 -4.08 13.27
N ARG A 256 13.46 -2.90 12.75
CA ARG A 256 12.84 -1.62 13.16
C ARG A 256 11.33 -1.62 12.91
N ILE A 257 10.87 -2.30 11.86
CA ILE A 257 9.45 -2.38 11.50
C ILE A 257 8.62 -3.10 12.57
N ARG A 258 9.23 -3.97 13.38
CA ARG A 258 8.50 -4.70 14.43
C ARG A 258 7.92 -3.79 15.51
N GLN A 259 8.50 -2.61 15.68
CA GLN A 259 8.02 -1.61 16.61
C GLN A 259 6.70 -0.97 16.15
N LEU A 260 6.38 -1.05 14.85
CA LEU A 260 5.17 -0.49 14.27
C LEU A 260 3.92 -1.36 14.45
N PHE A 261 4.10 -2.64 14.76
CA PHE A 261 3.01 -3.58 14.88
C PHE A 261 2.87 -4.04 16.33
N PRO A 262 1.64 -4.19 16.83
CA PRO A 262 1.37 -4.48 18.24
C PRO A 262 1.56 -5.97 18.53
N ILE A 263 2.68 -6.57 18.13
CA ILE A 263 3.09 -7.89 18.64
C ILE A 263 3.86 -7.61 19.93
N ARG A 264 3.11 -7.24 20.98
CA ARG A 264 3.67 -7.30 22.33
C ARG A 264 3.92 -8.77 22.63
N SER A 265 5.19 -9.14 22.81
CA SER A 265 5.55 -10.35 23.52
C SER A 265 4.84 -10.32 24.86
N ALA A 266 3.95 -11.29 25.10
CA ALA A 266 3.46 -11.61 26.43
C ALA A 266 4.65 -12.12 27.24
N SER A 267 5.38 -11.20 27.86
CA SER A 267 6.52 -11.50 28.71
C SER A 267 6.52 -10.51 29.86
N SER A 268 6.27 -11.05 31.05
CA SER A 268 6.19 -10.44 32.40
C SER A 268 4.81 -9.92 32.85
N ARG A 269 3.99 -10.85 33.35
CA ARG A 269 3.52 -10.74 34.74
C ARG A 269 4.15 -11.89 35.52
#